data_AF-A0A956Y1U3-F1
#
_entry.id   AF-A0A956Y1U3-F1
#
_cell.length_a   1.000
_cell.length_b   1.000
_cell.length_c   1.000
_cell.angle_alpha   90.00
_cell.angle_beta   90.00
_cell.angle_gamma   90.00
#
_symmetry.space_group_name_H-M   'P 1'
#
loop_
_entity.id
_entity.type
_entity.pdbx_description
1 polymer ?
#
loop_
_entity_poly.entity_id
_entity_poly.type
_entity_poly.pdbx_seq_one_letter_code
_entity_poly.pdbx_strand_id
1 'polypeptide(L)'
;FDVHTAYLVWYGLQCTALVISVYMLWVMWLGGRDRLQLLALIGLVFAFGPVYSTLVVGQINFLLLMCLLLYWRHHQHIRGGVWLALAVLVKPIAAVMLVFVIIRLQWRLLLSCAATLLVMSLLATAAFGADMVLQYVFDNPIANQMPLFHYNELVNQSLLATLLRITDYDINLYSPYSQPIFIVLAAVMTLIVVWLVYRLRDHDDWLFGVLIAFALLLYPKTLLHYSLLLIVPLCLLLASRARLPGGWLTVVGGFVIIYFFTWSSPYSFFIANLVMWLFVVGMGYWWLGHRSGANQLVLEKR
;
A
#
# COMPACT_ATOMS: atom_id res chain seq x y z
N PHE A 1 14.92 -23.42 17.43
CA PHE A 1 15.85 -22.92 16.40
C PHE A 1 16.87 -22.02 17.09
N ASP A 2 18.14 -22.12 16.74
CA ASP A 2 19.11 -21.10 17.16
C ASP A 2 18.88 -19.79 16.38
N VAL A 3 19.37 -18.67 16.92
CA VAL A 3 19.14 -17.34 16.37
C VAL A 3 19.72 -17.19 14.95
N HIS A 4 20.84 -17.84 14.64
CA HIS A 4 21.46 -17.76 13.31
C HIS A 4 20.60 -18.47 12.26
N THR A 5 20.13 -19.68 12.56
CA THR A 5 19.22 -20.40 11.67
C THR A 5 17.92 -19.62 11.45
N ALA A 6 17.33 -19.05 12.52
CA ALA A 6 16.12 -18.23 12.40
C ALA A 6 16.37 -16.98 11.52
N TYR A 7 17.51 -16.31 11.70
CA TYR A 7 17.92 -15.17 10.88
C TYR A 7 18.06 -15.56 9.40
N LEU A 8 18.75 -16.66 9.09
CA LEU A 8 18.93 -17.14 7.71
C LEU A 8 17.60 -17.48 7.04
N VAL A 9 16.71 -18.18 7.76
CA VAL A 9 15.37 -18.52 7.27
C VAL A 9 14.55 -17.25 7.02
N TRP A 10 14.60 -16.29 7.94
CA TRP A 10 13.88 -15.02 7.81
C TRP A 10 14.34 -14.21 6.60
N TYR A 11 15.65 -13.99 6.45
CA TYR A 11 16.18 -13.26 5.30
C TYR A 11 16.02 -14.03 3.98
N GLY A 12 16.12 -15.36 4.00
CA GLY A 12 15.80 -16.20 2.83
C GLY A 12 14.36 -16.01 2.35
N LEU A 13 13.41 -15.94 3.28
CA LEU A 13 12.01 -15.64 2.98
C LEU A 13 11.84 -14.22 2.41
N GLN A 14 12.46 -13.21 3.04
CA GLN A 14 12.39 -11.81 2.57
C GLN A 14 12.98 -11.65 1.15
N CYS A 15 14.16 -12.22 0.89
CA CYS A 15 14.80 -12.20 -0.41
C CYS A 15 13.94 -12.88 -1.48
N THR A 16 13.34 -14.02 -1.14
CA THR A 16 12.42 -14.73 -2.05
C THR A 16 11.19 -13.88 -2.37
N ALA A 17 10.57 -13.28 -1.36
CA ALA A 17 9.42 -12.38 -1.55
C ALA A 17 9.77 -11.14 -2.38
N LEU A 18 10.97 -10.58 -2.21
CA LEU A 18 11.47 -9.47 -3.02
C LEU A 18 11.66 -9.89 -4.48
N VAL A 19 12.31 -11.03 -4.76
CA VAL A 19 12.50 -11.54 -6.12
C VAL A 19 11.17 -11.77 -6.82
N ILE A 20 10.20 -12.41 -6.14
CA ILE A 20 8.84 -12.62 -6.67
C ILE A 20 8.18 -11.27 -6.94
N SER A 21 8.28 -10.30 -6.02
CA SER A 21 7.67 -8.98 -6.18
C SER A 21 8.23 -8.23 -7.40
N VAL A 22 9.55 -8.21 -7.59
CA VAL A 22 10.21 -7.58 -8.75
C VAL A 22 9.79 -8.27 -10.05
N TYR A 23 9.78 -9.61 -10.06
CA TYR A 23 9.31 -10.37 -11.21
C TYR A 23 7.85 -10.04 -11.56
N MET A 24 6.97 -9.96 -10.55
CA MET A 24 5.56 -9.62 -10.75
C MET A 24 5.37 -8.19 -11.27
N LEU A 25 6.08 -7.20 -10.72
CA LEU A 25 6.07 -5.82 -11.21
C LEU A 25 6.46 -5.75 -12.70
N TRP A 26 7.50 -6.48 -13.09
CA TRP A 26 7.97 -6.56 -14.47
C TRP A 26 6.94 -7.21 -15.41
N VAL A 27 6.35 -8.34 -15.01
CA VAL A 27 5.36 -9.05 -15.84
C VAL A 27 4.04 -8.30 -15.94
N MET A 28 3.55 -7.74 -14.84
CA MET A 28 2.23 -7.11 -14.78
C MET A 28 2.17 -5.79 -15.53
N TRP A 29 3.21 -4.95 -15.42
CA TRP A 29 3.15 -3.57 -15.92
C TRP A 29 4.21 -3.24 -16.98
N LEU A 30 5.34 -3.97 -17.01
CA LEU A 30 6.41 -3.74 -18.00
C LEU A 30 6.42 -4.81 -19.11
N GLY A 31 5.39 -5.66 -19.18
CA GLY A 31 5.16 -6.61 -20.27
C GLY A 31 6.00 -7.88 -20.26
N GLY A 32 6.96 -8.04 -19.33
CA GLY A 32 7.63 -9.33 -19.07
C GLY A 32 8.51 -9.90 -20.19
N ARG A 33 8.87 -9.11 -21.21
CA ARG A 33 9.63 -9.59 -22.39
C ARG A 33 11.06 -9.07 -22.44
N ASP A 34 11.27 -7.81 -22.05
CA ASP A 34 12.55 -7.14 -22.19
C ASP A 34 13.40 -7.29 -20.91
N ARG A 35 14.55 -7.95 -21.03
CA ARG A 35 15.50 -8.16 -19.92
C ARG A 35 16.15 -6.86 -19.46
N LEU A 36 16.32 -5.89 -20.35
CA LEU A 36 16.87 -4.59 -19.98
C LEU A 36 15.91 -3.83 -19.06
N GLN A 37 14.60 -3.94 -19.31
CA GLN A 37 13.58 -3.39 -18.41
C GLN A 37 13.58 -4.07 -17.05
N LEU A 38 13.81 -5.38 -17.00
CA LEU A 38 13.95 -6.10 -15.73
C LEU A 38 15.19 -5.61 -14.96
N LEU A 39 16.35 -5.49 -15.63
CA LEU A 39 17.57 -4.97 -15.01
C LEU A 39 17.40 -3.53 -14.51
N ALA A 40 16.76 -2.68 -15.31
CA ALA A 40 16.44 -1.30 -14.91
C ALA A 40 15.50 -1.26 -13.69
N LEU A 41 14.48 -2.11 -13.67
CA LEU A 41 13.57 -2.24 -12.52
C LEU A 41 14.30 -2.71 -11.27
N ILE A 42 15.18 -3.71 -11.38
CA ILE A 42 16.04 -4.18 -10.28
C ILE A 42 16.87 -3.00 -9.75
N GLY A 43 17.56 -2.29 -10.64
CA GLY A 43 18.35 -1.11 -10.28
C GLY A 43 17.52 -0.03 -9.55
N LEU A 44 16.33 0.28 -10.06
CA LEU A 44 15.41 1.22 -9.43
C LEU A 44 14.97 0.76 -8.04
N VAL A 45 14.58 -0.51 -7.89
CA VAL A 45 14.12 -1.06 -6.60
C VAL A 45 15.24 -1.02 -5.56
N PHE A 46 16.46 -1.43 -5.92
CA PHE A 46 17.60 -1.38 -4.98
C PHE A 46 18.10 0.03 -4.69
N ALA A 47 17.91 0.98 -5.61
CA ALA A 47 18.19 2.39 -5.37
C ALA A 47 17.13 3.09 -4.50
N PHE A 48 16.02 2.42 -4.17
CA PHE A 48 14.92 3.03 -3.42
C PHE A 48 15.16 2.91 -1.91
N GLY A 49 15.34 4.03 -1.21
CA GLY A 49 15.66 4.08 0.22
C GLY A 49 14.81 3.18 1.14
N PRO A 50 13.47 3.09 0.96
CA PRO A 50 12.63 2.18 1.75
C PRO A 50 12.99 0.69 1.60
N VAL A 51 13.52 0.26 0.46
CA VAL A 51 13.98 -1.11 0.22
C VAL A 51 15.22 -1.40 1.05
N TYR A 52 16.19 -0.48 1.04
CA TYR A 52 17.37 -0.57 1.91
C TYR A 52 16.97 -0.64 3.38
N SER A 53 16.10 0.26 3.85
CA SER A 53 15.63 0.24 5.24
C SER A 53 14.92 -1.06 5.59
N THR A 54 14.11 -1.60 4.68
CA THR A 54 13.41 -2.89 4.90
C THR A 54 14.42 -4.02 5.09
N LEU A 55 15.49 -4.08 4.29
CA LEU A 55 16.55 -5.08 4.40
C LEU A 55 17.34 -4.93 5.71
N VAL A 56 17.77 -3.71 6.04
CA VAL A 56 18.58 -3.45 7.24
C VAL A 56 17.82 -3.75 8.54
N VAL A 57 16.54 -3.37 8.61
CA VAL A 57 15.71 -3.60 9.81
C VAL A 57 15.07 -5.00 9.79
N GLY A 58 15.18 -5.75 8.69
CA GLY A 58 14.59 -7.08 8.55
C GLY A 58 13.06 -7.05 8.59
N GLN A 59 12.43 -6.02 8.02
CA GLN A 59 10.97 -5.82 8.08
C GLN A 59 10.21 -6.74 7.10
N ILE A 60 8.98 -7.14 7.47
CA ILE A 60 8.13 -8.08 6.71
C ILE A 60 7.51 -7.51 5.42
N ASN A 61 7.97 -6.34 4.99
CA ASN A 61 7.31 -5.56 3.95
C ASN A 61 7.41 -6.17 2.54
N PHE A 62 8.44 -6.95 2.23
CA PHE A 62 8.53 -7.64 0.94
C PHE A 62 7.47 -8.73 0.82
N LEU A 63 7.19 -9.43 1.91
CA LEU A 63 6.10 -10.40 1.96
C LEU A 63 4.74 -9.71 1.78
N LEU A 64 4.53 -8.54 2.41
CA LEU A 64 3.33 -7.72 2.20
C LEU A 64 3.17 -7.33 0.72
N LEU A 65 4.24 -6.79 0.10
CA LEU A 65 4.22 -6.39 -1.30
C LEU A 65 3.90 -7.57 -2.21
N MET A 66 4.53 -8.73 -1.98
CA MET A 66 4.27 -9.96 -2.72
C MET A 66 2.79 -10.37 -2.62
N CYS A 67 2.23 -10.43 -1.41
CA CYS A 67 0.83 -10.78 -1.21
C CYS A 67 -0.12 -9.77 -1.89
N LEU A 68 0.17 -8.47 -1.83
CA LEU A 68 -0.61 -7.43 -2.50
C LEU A 68 -0.56 -7.57 -4.03
N LEU A 69 0.61 -7.87 -4.60
CA LEU A 69 0.76 -8.11 -6.04
C LEU A 69 0.04 -9.38 -6.50
N LEU A 70 0.09 -10.47 -5.71
CA LEU A 70 -0.64 -11.71 -5.96
C LEU A 70 -2.16 -11.53 -5.84
N TYR A 71 -2.60 -10.79 -4.82
CA TYR A 71 -3.99 -10.35 -4.72
C TYR A 71 -4.40 -9.61 -5.98
N TRP A 72 -3.63 -8.59 -6.39
CA TRP A 72 -3.97 -7.78 -7.54
C TRP A 72 -3.98 -8.58 -8.84
N ARG A 73 -3.02 -9.49 -9.05
CA ARG A 73 -3.02 -10.40 -10.21
C ARG A 73 -4.26 -11.30 -10.26
N HIS A 74 -4.84 -11.62 -9.11
CA HIS A 74 -5.97 -12.55 -8.98
C HIS A 74 -7.25 -11.88 -8.45
N HIS A 75 -7.38 -10.56 -8.53
CA HIS A 75 -8.49 -9.82 -7.91
C HIS A 75 -9.87 -10.13 -8.51
N GLN A 76 -9.92 -10.78 -9.67
CA GLN A 76 -11.16 -11.27 -10.30
C GLN A 76 -11.49 -12.73 -9.94
N HIS A 77 -10.65 -13.39 -9.12
CA HIS A 77 -10.80 -14.79 -8.75
C HIS A 77 -10.85 -14.98 -7.22
N ILE A 78 -11.42 -16.11 -6.80
CA ILE A 78 -11.48 -16.51 -5.38
C ILE A 78 -10.08 -16.54 -4.74
N ARG A 79 -9.06 -16.99 -5.50
CA ARG A 79 -7.66 -17.01 -5.05
C ARG A 79 -7.13 -15.63 -4.64
N GLY A 80 -7.66 -14.54 -5.21
CA GLY A 80 -7.32 -13.18 -4.79
C GLY A 80 -7.68 -12.92 -3.32
N GLY A 81 -8.78 -13.50 -2.84
CA GLY A 81 -9.22 -13.34 -1.44
C GLY A 81 -8.27 -14.01 -0.45
N VAL A 82 -7.70 -15.16 -0.82
CA VAL A 82 -6.63 -15.82 -0.05
C VAL A 82 -5.42 -14.90 0.09
N TRP A 83 -4.94 -14.35 -1.02
CA TRP A 83 -3.78 -13.45 -1.00
C TRP A 83 -4.04 -12.15 -0.24
N LEU A 84 -5.26 -11.60 -0.32
CA LEU A 84 -5.65 -10.42 0.45
C LEU A 84 -5.70 -10.73 1.95
N ALA A 85 -6.27 -11.86 2.35
CA ALA A 85 -6.27 -12.29 3.76
C ALA A 85 -4.84 -12.44 4.29
N LEU A 86 -3.95 -13.08 3.52
CA LEU A 86 -2.54 -13.19 3.88
C LEU A 86 -1.87 -11.82 3.97
N ALA A 87 -2.16 -10.88 3.06
CA ALA A 87 -1.64 -9.51 3.15
C ALA A 87 -2.10 -8.79 4.42
N VAL A 88 -3.37 -8.93 4.82
CA VAL A 88 -3.94 -8.35 6.05
C VAL A 88 -3.30 -8.95 7.29
N LEU A 89 -3.08 -10.28 7.32
CA LEU A 89 -2.38 -10.95 8.41
C LEU A 89 -0.92 -10.52 8.52
N VAL A 90 -0.25 -10.31 7.38
CA VAL A 90 1.12 -9.79 7.34
C VAL A 90 1.17 -8.37 7.90
N LYS A 91 0.32 -7.47 7.40
CA LYS A 91 0.12 -6.13 7.95
C LYS A 91 -1.32 -5.62 7.74
N PRO A 92 -2.00 -5.13 8.79
CA PRO A 92 -3.38 -4.61 8.69
C PRO A 92 -3.57 -3.46 7.69
N ILE A 93 -2.51 -2.74 7.30
CA ILE A 93 -2.55 -1.70 6.25
C ILE A 93 -3.17 -2.22 4.93
N ALA A 94 -3.03 -3.52 4.63
CA ALA A 94 -3.63 -4.13 3.44
C ALA A 94 -5.17 -4.15 3.47
N ALA A 95 -5.81 -4.00 4.64
CA ALA A 95 -7.26 -4.03 4.76
C ALA A 95 -7.95 -2.91 3.98
N VAL A 96 -7.24 -1.82 3.65
CA VAL A 96 -7.72 -0.76 2.75
C VAL A 96 -8.14 -1.31 1.39
N MET A 97 -7.54 -2.41 0.92
CA MET A 97 -7.94 -3.05 -0.34
C MET A 97 -9.37 -3.62 -0.30
N LEU A 98 -9.93 -3.89 0.89
CA LEU A 98 -11.33 -4.31 1.03
C LEU A 98 -12.31 -3.24 0.53
N VAL A 99 -11.92 -1.96 0.54
CA VAL A 99 -12.71 -0.87 -0.06
C VAL A 99 -12.99 -1.18 -1.54
N PHE A 100 -11.98 -1.63 -2.29
CA PHE A 100 -12.15 -2.04 -3.68
C PHE A 100 -13.12 -3.20 -3.82
N VAL A 101 -12.89 -4.28 -3.06
CA VAL A 101 -13.68 -5.52 -3.12
C VAL A 101 -15.15 -5.26 -2.80
N ILE A 102 -15.42 -4.46 -1.76
CA ILE A 102 -16.78 -4.14 -1.30
C ILE A 102 -17.50 -3.26 -2.32
N ILE A 103 -16.88 -2.18 -2.80
CA ILE A 103 -17.51 -1.28 -3.79
C ILE A 103 -17.74 -1.99 -5.12
N ARG A 104 -16.84 -2.91 -5.50
CA ARG A 104 -16.99 -3.74 -6.72
C ARG A 104 -17.87 -4.95 -6.51
N LEU A 105 -18.47 -5.13 -5.32
CA LEU A 105 -19.39 -6.22 -4.99
C LEU A 105 -18.79 -7.60 -5.31
N GLN A 106 -17.49 -7.76 -5.11
CA GLN A 106 -16.76 -9.01 -5.38
C GLN A 106 -16.95 -10.00 -4.22
N TRP A 107 -18.20 -10.39 -3.96
CA TRP A 107 -18.58 -11.20 -2.80
C TRP A 107 -17.83 -12.53 -2.72
N ARG A 108 -17.54 -13.17 -3.86
CA ARG A 108 -16.73 -14.40 -3.91
C ARG A 108 -15.32 -14.20 -3.34
N LEU A 109 -14.70 -13.06 -3.65
CA LEU A 109 -13.38 -12.72 -3.15
C LEU A 109 -13.47 -12.37 -1.65
N LEU A 110 -14.47 -11.60 -1.25
CA LEU A 110 -14.70 -11.26 0.16
C LEU A 110 -14.92 -12.49 1.03
N LEU A 111 -15.77 -13.43 0.59
CA LEU A 111 -16.01 -14.70 1.28
C LEU A 111 -14.74 -15.55 1.36
N SER A 112 -13.95 -15.59 0.29
CA SER A 112 -12.65 -16.28 0.33
C SER A 112 -11.69 -15.64 1.32
N CYS A 113 -11.64 -14.31 1.38
CA CYS A 113 -10.81 -13.59 2.34
C CYS A 113 -11.23 -13.90 3.77
N ALA A 114 -12.54 -13.80 4.07
CA ALA A 114 -13.08 -14.13 5.38
C ALA A 114 -12.83 -15.60 5.77
N ALA A 115 -13.02 -16.54 4.84
CA ALA A 115 -12.75 -17.95 5.08
C ALA A 115 -11.27 -18.23 5.36
N THR A 116 -10.36 -17.60 4.61
CA THR A 116 -8.91 -17.72 4.86
C THR A 116 -8.53 -17.14 6.23
N LEU A 117 -9.04 -15.95 6.59
CA LEU A 117 -8.80 -15.37 7.92
C LEU A 117 -9.31 -16.31 9.03
N LEU A 118 -10.52 -16.84 8.90
CA LEU A 118 -11.09 -17.79 9.86
C LEU A 118 -10.23 -19.04 10.01
N VAL A 119 -9.83 -19.67 8.89
CA VAL A 119 -8.96 -20.86 8.92
C VAL A 119 -7.62 -20.54 9.58
N MET A 120 -7.00 -19.42 9.26
CA MET A 120 -5.73 -19.01 9.87
C MET A 120 -5.87 -18.72 11.38
N SER A 121 -6.98 -18.11 11.80
CA SER A 121 -7.30 -17.92 13.22
C SER A 121 -7.49 -19.26 13.95
N LEU A 122 -8.22 -20.21 13.35
CA LEU A 122 -8.39 -21.55 13.93
C LEU A 122 -7.06 -22.31 14.04
N LEU A 123 -6.20 -22.21 13.02
CA LEU A 123 -4.86 -22.80 13.05
C LEU A 123 -3.99 -22.15 14.15
N ALA A 124 -4.05 -20.82 14.30
CA ALA A 124 -3.35 -20.13 15.38
C ALA A 124 -3.88 -20.55 16.76
N THR A 125 -5.19 -20.65 16.94
CA THR A 125 -5.81 -21.13 18.18
C THR A 125 -5.40 -22.56 18.49
N ALA A 126 -5.35 -23.45 17.49
CA ALA A 126 -4.90 -24.83 17.68
C ALA A 126 -3.40 -24.92 18.04
N ALA A 127 -2.57 -24.04 17.47
CA ALA A 127 -1.12 -24.04 17.70
C ALA A 127 -0.70 -23.37 19.03
N PHE A 128 -1.38 -22.29 19.43
CA PHE A 128 -0.98 -21.42 20.53
C PHE A 128 -1.96 -21.42 21.72
N GLY A 129 -3.13 -22.03 21.57
CA GLY A 129 -4.22 -21.99 22.55
C GLY A 129 -5.15 -20.79 22.37
N ALA A 130 -6.39 -20.94 22.83
CA ALA A 130 -7.42 -19.89 22.72
C ALA A 130 -7.06 -18.64 23.54
N ASP A 131 -6.51 -18.82 24.75
CA ASP A 131 -6.17 -17.70 25.64
C ASP A 131 -5.14 -16.75 25.01
N MET A 132 -4.10 -17.29 24.38
CA MET A 132 -3.08 -16.47 23.72
C MET A 132 -3.65 -15.69 22.54
N VAL A 133 -4.54 -16.31 21.74
CA VAL A 133 -5.20 -15.64 20.62
C VAL A 133 -6.15 -14.55 21.12
N LEU A 134 -6.94 -14.82 22.17
CA LEU A 134 -7.85 -13.85 22.75
C LEU A 134 -7.09 -12.67 23.38
N GLN A 135 -5.98 -12.93 24.08
CA GLN A 135 -5.09 -11.87 24.58
C GLN A 135 -4.51 -11.05 23.42
N TYR A 136 -4.03 -11.68 22.35
CA TYR A 136 -3.51 -10.97 21.19
C TYR A 136 -4.56 -10.07 20.51
N VAL A 137 -5.82 -10.54 20.43
CA VAL A 137 -6.91 -9.82 19.74
C VAL A 137 -7.50 -8.72 20.63
N PHE A 138 -7.80 -9.02 21.89
CA PHE A 138 -8.56 -8.13 22.79
C PHE A 138 -7.69 -7.37 23.78
N ASP A 139 -6.55 -7.93 24.18
CA ASP A 139 -5.58 -7.30 25.08
C ASP A 139 -4.29 -6.97 24.34
N ASN A 140 -4.43 -6.51 23.09
CA ASN A 140 -3.30 -6.28 22.23
C ASN A 140 -2.36 -5.22 22.87
N PRO A 141 -1.11 -5.57 23.20
CA PRO A 141 -0.18 -4.64 23.83
C PRO A 141 0.10 -3.44 22.91
N ILE A 142 -0.05 -3.57 21.59
CA ILE A 142 0.13 -2.47 20.64
C ILE A 142 -1.02 -1.44 20.73
N ALA A 143 -2.22 -1.88 21.09
CA ALA A 143 -3.40 -1.00 21.22
C ALA A 143 -3.52 -0.41 22.63
N ASN A 144 -3.26 -1.21 23.67
CA ASN A 144 -3.51 -0.83 25.06
C ASN A 144 -2.25 -0.46 25.85
N GLN A 145 -1.06 -0.92 25.44
CA GLN A 145 0.18 -0.80 26.22
C GLN A 145 1.29 -0.04 25.49
N MET A 146 1.11 0.28 24.20
CA MET A 146 2.12 0.99 23.44
C MET A 146 2.23 2.44 23.96
N PRO A 147 3.45 2.89 24.32
CA PRO A 147 3.63 4.27 24.73
C PRO A 147 3.11 5.26 23.69
N LEU A 148 2.36 6.26 24.16
CA LEU A 148 1.68 7.22 23.30
C LEU A 148 2.65 8.00 22.40
N PHE A 149 3.88 8.24 22.86
CA PHE A 149 4.90 8.94 22.07
C PHE A 149 5.19 8.26 20.72
N HIS A 150 5.00 6.95 20.57
CA HIS A 150 5.19 6.28 19.28
C HIS A 150 4.21 6.74 18.17
N TYR A 151 3.09 7.37 18.54
CA TYR A 151 2.18 7.97 17.56
C TYR A 151 2.69 9.32 17.03
N ASN A 152 3.56 10.02 17.75
CA ASN A 152 4.12 11.31 17.33
C ASN A 152 5.60 11.23 16.89
N GLU A 153 6.26 10.09 17.10
CA GLU A 153 7.65 9.87 16.70
C GLU A 153 7.92 10.27 15.25
N LEU A 154 9.07 10.89 15.02
CA LEU A 154 9.45 11.37 13.70
C LEU A 154 9.65 10.25 12.66
N VAL A 155 9.86 9.00 13.09
CA VAL A 155 9.91 7.84 12.18
C VAL A 155 8.52 7.43 11.68
N ASN A 156 7.44 7.86 12.36
CA ASN A 156 6.06 7.66 11.94
C ASN A 156 5.64 8.77 10.96
N GLN A 157 5.37 8.34 9.74
CA GLN A 157 5.16 9.14 8.53
C GLN A 157 3.71 9.03 8.03
N SER A 158 2.79 8.67 8.92
CA SER A 158 1.35 8.67 8.68
C SER A 158 0.77 10.09 8.72
N LEU A 159 -0.43 10.25 8.17
CA LEU A 159 -1.20 11.50 8.29
C LEU A 159 -1.45 11.85 9.76
N LEU A 160 -1.84 10.87 10.57
CA LEU A 160 -2.11 11.07 12.00
C LEU A 160 -0.88 11.63 12.71
N ALA A 161 0.28 10.96 12.58
CA ALA A 161 1.51 11.39 13.26
C ALA A 161 1.95 12.80 12.84
N THR A 162 1.82 13.12 11.56
CA THR A 162 2.12 14.46 11.05
C THR A 162 1.22 15.54 11.65
N LEU A 163 -0.08 15.26 11.76
CA LEU A 163 -1.02 16.19 12.38
C LEU A 163 -0.75 16.35 13.88
N LEU A 164 -0.52 15.26 14.62
CA LEU A 164 -0.18 15.32 16.05
C LEU A 164 1.02 16.24 16.31
N ARG A 165 2.06 16.16 15.46
CA ARG A 165 3.26 17.01 15.56
C ARG A 165 2.99 18.47 15.21
N ILE A 166 2.27 18.73 14.12
CA ILE A 166 2.05 20.11 13.64
C ILE A 166 1.07 20.86 14.54
N THR A 167 0.11 20.17 15.14
CA THR A 167 -0.89 20.78 16.03
C THR A 167 -0.52 20.73 17.51
N ASP A 168 0.64 20.16 17.86
CA ASP A 168 1.06 19.90 19.24
C ASP A 168 -0.07 19.26 20.09
N TYR A 169 -0.70 18.21 19.53
CA TYR A 169 -1.88 17.60 20.14
C TYR A 169 -1.50 16.81 21.39
N ASP A 170 -2.13 17.13 22.53
CA ASP A 170 -1.86 16.45 23.80
C ASP A 170 -2.47 15.03 23.81
N ILE A 171 -1.63 14.07 23.43
CA ILE A 171 -1.96 12.64 23.41
C ILE A 171 -2.06 12.01 24.81
N ASN A 172 -1.61 12.70 25.88
CA ASN A 172 -1.73 12.15 27.24
C ASN A 172 -3.14 12.33 27.80
N LEU A 173 -3.84 13.37 27.35
CA LEU A 173 -5.22 13.65 27.77
C LEU A 173 -6.25 12.99 26.86
N TYR A 174 -5.93 12.77 25.59
CA TYR A 174 -6.86 12.27 24.59
C TYR A 174 -6.27 11.16 23.74
N SER A 175 -7.12 10.27 23.23
CA SER A 175 -6.67 9.26 22.27
C SER A 175 -6.08 9.94 21.01
N PRO A 176 -4.94 9.48 20.48
CA PRO A 176 -4.44 9.97 19.19
C PRO A 176 -5.49 9.88 18.08
N TYR A 177 -6.36 8.86 18.13
CA TYR A 177 -7.41 8.65 17.14
C TYR A 177 -8.58 9.65 17.23
N SER A 178 -8.70 10.40 18.32
CA SER A 178 -9.70 11.47 18.47
C SER A 178 -9.24 12.83 17.94
N GLN A 179 -8.09 12.92 17.28
CA GLN A 179 -7.62 14.16 16.67
C GLN A 179 -8.62 14.59 15.56
N PRO A 180 -9.29 15.76 15.69
CA PRO A 180 -10.45 16.10 14.86
C PRO A 180 -10.10 16.40 13.40
N ILE A 181 -8.96 17.04 13.14
CA ILE A 181 -8.47 17.33 11.79
C ILE A 181 -8.16 16.03 11.05
N PHE A 182 -7.57 15.05 11.73
CA PHE A 182 -7.28 13.73 11.19
C PHE A 182 -8.58 13.03 10.78
N ILE A 183 -9.59 13.01 11.65
CA ILE A 183 -10.89 12.39 11.35
C ILE A 183 -11.52 13.01 10.09
N VAL A 184 -11.56 14.34 10.01
CA VAL A 184 -12.13 15.05 8.86
C VAL A 184 -11.35 14.75 7.57
N LEU A 185 -10.02 14.86 7.60
CA LEU A 185 -9.18 14.59 6.42
C LEU A 185 -9.26 13.12 6.00
N ALA A 186 -9.19 12.19 6.95
CA ALA A 186 -9.34 10.76 6.69
C ALA A 186 -10.70 10.44 6.05
N ALA A 187 -11.79 11.04 6.53
CA ALA A 187 -13.12 10.88 5.96
C ALA A 187 -13.18 11.42 4.53
N VAL A 188 -12.68 12.63 4.28
CA VAL A 188 -12.64 13.24 2.94
C VAL A 188 -11.81 12.38 1.97
N MET A 189 -10.61 11.97 2.36
CA MET A 189 -9.77 11.10 1.54
C MET A 189 -10.43 9.75 1.25
N THR A 190 -11.10 9.16 2.24
CA THR A 190 -11.87 7.92 2.07
C THR A 190 -13.00 8.11 1.06
N LEU A 191 -13.77 9.21 1.15
CA LEU A 191 -14.85 9.51 0.20
C LEU A 191 -14.31 9.69 -1.22
N ILE A 192 -13.18 10.36 -1.40
CA ILE A 192 -12.52 10.51 -2.71
C ILE A 192 -12.15 9.13 -3.27
N VAL A 193 -11.52 8.26 -2.46
CA VAL A 193 -11.12 6.91 -2.87
C VAL A 193 -12.35 6.07 -3.23
N VAL A 194 -13.39 6.08 -2.41
CA VAL A 194 -14.66 5.37 -2.67
C VAL A 194 -15.27 5.83 -3.99
N TRP A 195 -15.33 7.15 -4.21
CA TRP A 195 -15.85 7.74 -5.44
C TRP A 195 -15.03 7.34 -6.67
N LEU A 196 -13.70 7.40 -6.58
CA LEU A 196 -12.80 6.97 -7.67
C LEU A 196 -12.97 5.48 -7.98
N VAL A 197 -13.00 4.61 -6.96
CA VAL A 197 -13.19 3.16 -7.14
C VAL A 197 -14.52 2.85 -7.82
N TYR A 198 -15.57 3.61 -7.48
CA TYR A 198 -16.87 3.48 -8.11
C TYR A 198 -16.88 3.95 -9.58
N ARG A 199 -16.21 5.08 -9.87
CA ARG A 199 -16.25 5.74 -11.20
C ARG A 199 -15.26 5.15 -12.21
N LEU A 200 -14.06 4.72 -11.79
CA LEU A 200 -12.98 4.30 -12.68
C LEU A 200 -13.00 2.79 -12.95
N ARG A 201 -14.11 2.28 -13.51
CA ARG A 201 -14.30 0.83 -13.68
C ARG A 201 -13.33 0.12 -14.60
N ASP A 202 -12.80 0.81 -15.61
CA ASP A 202 -11.89 0.19 -16.60
C ASP A 202 -10.43 0.64 -16.43
N HIS A 203 -10.10 1.21 -15.26
CA HIS A 203 -8.75 1.64 -14.91
C HIS A 203 -8.32 1.05 -13.57
N ASP A 204 -8.64 -0.23 -13.35
CA ASP A 204 -8.41 -0.90 -12.07
C ASP A 204 -6.95 -0.77 -11.60
N ASP A 205 -5.96 -0.92 -12.49
CA ASP A 205 -4.55 -0.78 -12.13
C ASP A 205 -4.21 0.56 -11.46
N TRP A 206 -4.79 1.67 -11.95
CA TRP A 206 -4.61 2.97 -11.32
C TRP A 206 -5.28 3.05 -9.95
N LEU A 207 -6.43 2.41 -9.78
CA LEU A 207 -7.08 2.30 -8.48
C LEU A 207 -6.22 1.55 -7.47
N PHE A 208 -5.44 0.56 -7.91
CA PHE A 208 -4.48 -0.10 -7.01
C PHE A 208 -3.41 0.87 -6.52
N GLY A 209 -2.85 1.69 -7.41
CA GLY A 209 -1.91 2.75 -7.04
C GLY A 209 -2.52 3.75 -6.05
N VAL A 210 -3.77 4.18 -6.29
CA VAL A 210 -4.53 5.05 -5.38
C VAL A 210 -4.69 4.42 -4.00
N LEU A 211 -5.13 3.16 -3.93
CA LEU A 211 -5.36 2.45 -2.68
C LEU A 211 -4.08 2.22 -1.89
N ILE A 212 -2.95 1.93 -2.56
CA ILE A 212 -1.66 1.76 -1.88
C ILE A 212 -1.19 3.09 -1.28
N ALA A 213 -1.19 4.17 -2.06
CA ALA A 213 -0.76 5.47 -1.57
C ALA A 213 -1.68 5.98 -0.45
N PHE A 214 -2.99 5.73 -0.58
CA PHE A 214 -3.97 6.03 0.45
C PHE A 214 -3.71 5.23 1.74
N ALA A 215 -3.43 3.93 1.62
CA ALA A 215 -3.15 3.08 2.78
C ALA A 215 -1.93 3.56 3.57
N LEU A 216 -0.87 4.01 2.89
CA LEU A 216 0.32 4.58 3.53
C LEU A 216 0.02 5.87 4.29
N LEU A 217 -0.90 6.70 3.80
CA LEU A 217 -1.28 7.94 4.48
C LEU A 217 -2.20 7.67 5.68
N LEU A 218 -3.19 6.79 5.50
CA LEU A 218 -4.23 6.54 6.50
C LEU A 218 -3.74 5.64 7.66
N TYR A 219 -2.86 4.67 7.38
CA TYR A 219 -2.41 3.75 8.41
C TYR A 219 -1.65 4.50 9.51
N PRO A 220 -2.07 4.41 10.79
CA PRO A 220 -1.61 5.30 11.87
C PRO A 220 -0.14 5.11 12.26
N LYS A 221 0.53 4.08 11.74
CA LYS A 221 1.91 3.69 12.07
C LYS A 221 2.74 3.41 10.82
N THR A 222 2.53 4.18 9.76
CA THR A 222 3.35 4.08 8.54
C THR A 222 4.76 4.56 8.84
N LEU A 223 5.69 3.63 8.99
CA LEU A 223 7.12 3.96 9.16
C LEU A 223 7.81 4.10 7.79
N LEU A 224 9.02 4.66 7.79
CA LEU A 224 9.76 4.94 6.54
C LEU A 224 9.93 3.72 5.61
N HIS A 225 10.11 2.51 6.16
CA HIS A 225 10.24 1.30 5.36
C HIS A 225 8.94 0.89 4.65
N TYR A 226 7.76 1.34 5.11
CA TYR A 226 6.46 1.03 4.49
C TYR A 226 6.31 1.73 3.13
N SER A 227 6.99 2.85 2.92
CA SER A 227 6.98 3.56 1.64
C SER A 227 7.60 2.75 0.49
N LEU A 228 8.17 1.55 0.72
CA LEU A 228 8.52 0.64 -0.38
C LEU A 228 7.31 0.34 -1.27
N LEU A 229 6.10 0.36 -0.71
CA LEU A 229 4.88 0.06 -1.48
C LEU A 229 4.65 1.10 -2.60
N LEU A 230 5.27 2.29 -2.51
CA LEU A 230 5.25 3.29 -3.59
C LEU A 230 5.92 2.79 -4.88
N ILE A 231 6.69 1.70 -4.86
CA ILE A 231 7.20 1.04 -6.08
C ILE A 231 6.04 0.68 -7.03
N VAL A 232 4.86 0.32 -6.50
CA VAL A 232 3.70 -0.03 -7.32
C VAL A 232 3.22 1.14 -8.17
N PRO A 233 2.80 2.30 -7.61
CA PRO A 233 2.40 3.43 -8.42
C PRO A 233 3.54 4.02 -9.28
N LEU A 234 4.80 3.89 -8.88
CA LEU A 234 5.94 4.22 -9.75
C LEU A 234 6.05 3.32 -10.99
N CYS A 235 5.79 2.02 -10.85
CA CYS A 235 5.74 1.11 -11.99
C CYS A 235 4.54 1.40 -12.91
N LEU A 236 3.38 1.75 -12.34
CA LEU A 236 2.21 2.18 -13.10
C LEU A 236 2.48 3.45 -13.92
N LEU A 237 3.19 4.41 -13.34
CA LEU A 237 3.65 5.63 -14.00
C LEU A 237 4.52 5.29 -15.22
N LEU A 238 5.53 4.43 -15.05
CA LEU A 238 6.43 4.01 -16.12
C LEU A 238 5.70 3.22 -17.23
N ALA A 239 4.78 2.34 -16.85
CA ALA A 239 3.97 1.55 -17.78
C ALA A 239 3.02 2.43 -18.60
N SER A 240 2.47 3.47 -17.98
CA SER A 240 1.49 4.36 -18.59
C SER A 240 2.10 5.57 -19.29
N ARG A 241 3.44 5.68 -19.35
CA ARG A 241 4.18 6.86 -19.84
C ARG A 241 3.66 7.47 -21.15
N ALA A 242 3.24 6.65 -22.11
CA ALA A 242 2.77 7.12 -23.42
C ALA A 242 1.40 7.80 -23.35
N ARG A 243 0.64 7.57 -22.27
CA ARG A 243 -0.70 8.10 -22.05
C ARG A 243 -0.75 9.20 -20.98
N LEU A 244 0.38 9.52 -20.35
CA LEU A 244 0.43 10.57 -19.33
C LEU A 244 0.54 11.95 -19.98
N PRO A 245 -0.12 12.98 -19.43
CA PRO A 245 0.19 14.35 -19.81
C PRO A 245 1.67 14.62 -19.51
N GLY A 246 2.41 15.18 -20.48
CA GLY A 246 3.86 15.42 -20.37
C GLY A 246 4.75 14.19 -20.62
N GLY A 247 4.19 12.99 -20.81
CA GLY A 247 4.92 11.79 -21.20
C GLY A 247 6.07 11.44 -20.25
N TRP A 248 7.29 11.33 -20.79
CA TRP A 248 8.49 11.00 -20.02
C TRP A 248 8.86 12.04 -18.97
N LEU A 249 8.56 13.33 -19.18
CA LEU A 249 8.87 14.37 -18.19
C LEU A 249 8.11 14.11 -16.88
N THR A 250 6.85 13.68 -16.97
CA THR A 250 6.02 13.33 -15.82
C THR A 250 6.54 12.08 -15.11
N VAL A 251 7.00 11.09 -15.88
CA VAL A 251 7.62 9.88 -15.30
C VAL A 251 8.89 10.26 -14.55
N VAL A 252 9.84 10.92 -15.21
CA VAL A 252 11.13 11.29 -14.61
C VAL A 252 10.93 12.21 -13.42
N GLY A 253 10.07 13.23 -13.55
CA GLY A 253 9.73 14.14 -12.46
C GLY A 253 9.14 13.41 -11.26
N GLY A 254 8.21 12.47 -11.49
CA GLY A 254 7.63 11.64 -10.44
C GLY A 254 8.68 10.79 -9.72
N PHE A 255 9.57 10.12 -10.46
CA PHE A 255 10.67 9.35 -9.87
C PHE A 255 11.62 10.26 -9.08
N VAL A 256 12.07 11.38 -9.65
CA VAL A 256 12.99 12.32 -8.99
C VAL A 256 12.40 12.83 -7.69
N ILE A 257 11.14 13.29 -7.68
CA ILE A 257 10.48 13.83 -6.49
C ILE A 257 10.38 12.76 -5.40
N ILE A 258 9.91 11.55 -5.75
CA ILE A 258 9.72 10.49 -4.76
C ILE A 258 11.07 10.00 -4.21
N TYR A 259 12.05 9.74 -5.08
CA TYR A 259 13.38 9.30 -4.62
C TYR A 259 14.03 10.38 -3.77
N PHE A 260 13.98 11.64 -4.20
CA PHE A 260 14.50 12.77 -3.44
C PHE A 260 13.92 12.81 -2.03
N PHE A 261 12.59 12.79 -1.87
CA PHE A 261 11.98 12.83 -0.54
C PHE A 261 12.19 11.57 0.30
N THR A 262 12.37 10.40 -0.31
CA THR A 262 12.71 9.18 0.45
C THR A 262 14.19 9.07 0.84
N TRP A 263 15.07 9.87 0.24
CA TRP A 263 16.51 9.89 0.55
C TRP A 263 16.95 11.13 1.34
N SER A 264 16.27 12.27 1.18
CA SER A 264 16.70 13.55 1.74
C SER A 264 16.59 13.60 3.26
N SER A 265 15.55 13.00 3.82
CA SER A 265 15.33 12.97 5.26
C SER A 265 14.39 11.83 5.67
N PRO A 266 14.57 11.21 6.85
CA PRO A 266 13.55 10.34 7.45
C PRO A 266 12.20 11.05 7.64
N TYR A 267 12.17 12.39 7.63
CA TYR A 267 10.98 13.20 7.90
C TYR A 267 10.16 13.55 6.65
N SER A 268 10.68 13.29 5.46
CA SER A 268 10.03 13.65 4.18
C SER A 268 9.26 12.51 3.54
N PHE A 269 9.21 11.32 4.15
CA PHE A 269 8.48 10.18 3.62
C PHE A 269 6.97 10.44 3.58
N PHE A 270 6.41 11.19 4.54
CA PHE A 270 5.03 11.64 4.49
C PHE A 270 4.77 12.48 3.23
N ILE A 271 5.68 13.39 2.89
CA ILE A 271 5.56 14.23 1.68
C ILE A 271 5.62 13.34 0.43
N ALA A 272 6.52 12.36 0.37
CA ALA A 272 6.57 11.40 -0.74
C ALA A 272 5.25 10.63 -0.90
N ASN A 273 4.69 10.11 0.21
CA ASN A 273 3.41 9.40 0.21
C ASN A 273 2.26 10.32 -0.25
N LEU A 274 2.22 11.57 0.25
CA LEU A 274 1.19 12.55 -0.07
C LEU A 274 1.25 12.99 -1.54
N VAL A 275 2.44 13.33 -2.04
CA VAL A 275 2.67 13.70 -3.44
C VAL A 275 2.27 12.57 -4.36
N MET A 276 2.67 11.32 -4.05
CA MET A 276 2.26 10.17 -4.85
C MET A 276 0.74 10.00 -4.84
N TRP A 277 0.09 10.11 -3.68
CA TRP A 277 -1.36 9.99 -3.58
C TRP A 277 -2.09 11.07 -4.39
N LEU A 278 -1.70 12.34 -4.25
CA LEU A 278 -2.25 13.45 -5.02
C LEU A 278 -2.05 13.24 -6.52
N PHE A 279 -0.89 12.74 -6.92
CA PHE A 279 -0.59 12.43 -8.32
C PHE A 279 -1.52 11.36 -8.88
N VAL A 280 -1.63 10.19 -8.22
CA VAL A 280 -2.47 9.09 -8.73
C VAL A 280 -3.97 9.42 -8.68
N VAL A 281 -4.41 10.21 -7.69
CA VAL A 281 -5.78 10.75 -7.64
C VAL A 281 -6.01 11.73 -8.80
N GLY A 282 -5.10 12.67 -9.02
CA GLY A 282 -5.18 13.64 -10.12
C GLY A 282 -5.22 12.96 -11.49
N MET A 283 -4.42 11.91 -11.68
CA MET A 283 -4.49 11.06 -12.88
C MET A 283 -5.85 10.37 -13.00
N GLY A 284 -6.42 9.86 -11.90
CA GLY A 284 -7.77 9.32 -11.87
C GLY A 284 -8.83 10.30 -12.38
N TYR A 285 -8.78 11.56 -11.93
CA TYR A 285 -9.66 12.62 -12.42
C TYR A 285 -9.44 12.92 -13.91
N TRP A 286 -8.18 12.99 -14.35
CA TRP A 286 -7.83 13.23 -15.75
C TRP A 286 -8.41 12.16 -16.69
N TRP A 287 -8.36 10.88 -16.27
CA TRP A 287 -8.97 9.76 -17.00
C TRP A 287 -10.49 9.89 -17.12
N LEU A 288 -11.17 10.37 -16.08
CA LEU A 288 -12.62 10.60 -16.13
C LEU A 288 -13.01 11.66 -17.17
N GLY A 289 -12.22 12.74 -17.28
CA GLY A 289 -12.45 13.79 -18.28
C GLY A 289 -12.37 13.28 -19.72
N HIS A 290 -11.42 12.39 -20.02
CA HIS A 290 -11.22 11.86 -21.38
C HIS A 290 -12.32 10.89 -21.83
N ARG A 291 -12.96 10.17 -20.90
CA ARG A 291 -14.11 9.30 -21.24
C ARG A 291 -15.30 10.08 -21.77
N SER A 292 -15.56 11.25 -21.20
CA SER A 292 -16.70 12.08 -21.58
C SER A 292 -16.59 12.59 -23.02
N GLY A 293 -15.38 12.96 -23.48
CA GLY A 293 -15.15 13.44 -24.84
C GLY A 293 -15.28 12.34 -25.90
N ALA A 294 -14.83 11.11 -25.61
CA ALA A 294 -14.93 10.00 -26.55
C ALA A 294 -16.39 9.59 -26.85
N ASN A 295 -17.28 9.66 -25.84
CA ASN A 295 -18.69 9.33 -26.01
C ASN A 295 -19.47 10.42 -26.77
N GLN A 296 -19.08 11.69 -26.66
CA GLN A 296 -19.73 12.78 -27.40
C GLN A 296 -19.49 12.67 -28.91
N LEU A 297 -18.25 12.33 -29.33
CA LEU A 297 -17.91 12.16 -30.74
C LEU A 297 -18.63 10.99 -31.44
N VAL A 298 -19.10 10.00 -30.68
CA VAL A 298 -19.90 8.87 -31.22
C VAL A 298 -21.36 9.25 -31.40
N LEU A 299 -21.88 10.19 -30.60
CA LEU A 299 -23.26 10.67 -30.69
C LEU A 299 -23.47 11.71 -31.79
N GLU A 300 -22.46 12.54 -32.11
CA GLU A 300 -22.54 13.52 -33.22
C GLU A 300 -22.41 12.89 -34.62
N LYS A 301 -22.05 11.60 -34.71
CA LYS A 301 -21.92 10.88 -35.99
C LYS A 301 -23.11 9.95 -36.30
N ARG A 302 -24.21 10.05 -35.55
CA ARG A 302 -25.47 9.33 -35.82
C ARG A 302 -26.58 10.32 -36.10
#